data_AF-A0A962TM34-F1
#
_entry.id   AF-A0A962TM34-F1
#
_cell.length_a   1.000
_cell.length_b   1.000
_cell.length_c   1.000
_cell.angle_alpha   90.00
_cell.angle_beta   90.00
_cell.angle_gamma   90.00
#
_symmetry.space_group_name_H-M   'P 1'
#
loop_
_entity.id
_entity.type
_entity.pdbx_description
1 polymer ?
#
loop_
_entity_poly.entity_id
_entity_poly.type
_entity_poly.pdbx_seq_one_letter_code
_entity_poly.pdbx_strand_id
1 'polypeptide(L)'
;VEKLAQNLFLAASTPAQYAALAAFTPEAQAIFEARRREFQARRDFLLPALRALGFSIPVTPDGAFYLYADCRRFTDNSYDFALRLLDEAGVAMTPGIDFGHHQPNQHVRFAYTNAIPQLAEGVERLRRALQG
;
A
#
# COMPACT_ATOMS: atom_id res chain seq x y z
N VAL A 1 9.28 30.06 5.90
CA VAL A 1 8.63 28.85 6.46
C VAL A 1 8.25 29.06 7.92
N GLU A 2 9.17 29.44 8.80
CA GLU A 2 8.91 29.62 10.24
C GLU A 2 7.78 30.61 10.57
N LYS A 3 7.83 31.84 10.02
CA LYS A 3 6.75 32.83 10.17
C LYS A 3 5.41 32.36 9.59
N LEU A 4 5.41 31.52 8.55
CA LEU A 4 4.18 30.95 7.99
C LEU A 4 3.61 29.86 8.91
N ALA A 5 4.46 28.98 9.46
CA ALA A 5 4.04 27.91 10.35
C ALA A 5 3.39 28.44 11.65
N GLN A 6 3.94 29.51 12.22
CA GLN A 6 3.38 30.15 13.42
C GLN A 6 1.99 30.75 13.16
N ASN A 7 1.76 31.35 11.99
CA ASN A 7 0.48 31.95 11.65
C ASN A 7 -0.58 30.94 11.18
N LEU A 8 -0.16 29.79 10.61
CA LEU A 8 -1.08 28.79 10.06
C LEU A 8 -1.42 27.67 11.05
N PHE A 9 -0.43 27.20 11.82
CA PHE A 9 -0.57 26.01 12.66
C PHE A 9 -0.17 26.25 14.12
N LEU A 10 0.44 27.41 14.45
CA LEU A 10 1.01 27.76 15.75
C LEU A 10 2.15 26.81 16.19
N ALA A 11 1.80 25.55 16.48
CA ALA A 11 2.72 24.49 16.85
C ALA A 11 2.15 23.11 16.49
N ALA A 12 3.03 22.11 16.36
CA ALA A 12 2.61 20.72 16.34
C ALA A 12 1.97 20.32 17.68
N SER A 13 1.17 19.24 17.69
CA SER A 13 0.54 18.72 18.91
C SER A 13 1.54 18.53 20.05
N THR A 14 1.42 19.30 21.13
CA THR A 14 2.35 19.27 22.28
C THR A 14 2.47 17.87 22.89
N PRO A 15 1.39 17.12 23.16
CA PRO A 15 1.51 15.74 23.65
C PRO A 15 2.28 14.83 22.68
N ALA A 16 2.08 14.98 21.36
CA ALA A 16 2.79 14.19 20.35
C ALA A 16 4.29 14.53 20.30
N GLN A 17 4.65 15.81 20.50
CA GLN A 17 6.06 16.21 20.58
C GLN A 17 6.79 15.55 21.75
N TYR A 18 6.16 15.51 22.94
CA TYR A 18 6.73 14.80 24.09
C TYR A 18 6.80 13.28 23.87
N ALA A 19 5.75 12.68 23.30
CA ALA A 19 5.75 11.25 22.98
C ALA A 19 6.81 10.87 21.93
N ALA A 20 7.07 11.74 20.94
CA ALA A 20 8.04 11.49 19.88
C ALA A 20 9.47 11.34 20.40
N LEU A 21 9.80 11.91 21.57
CA LEU A 21 11.12 11.70 22.20
C LEU A 21 11.38 10.23 22.50
N ALA A 22 10.34 9.47 22.89
CA ALA A 22 10.43 8.04 23.15
C ALA A 22 10.64 7.20 21.87
N ALA A 23 10.40 7.76 20.68
CA ALA A 23 10.61 7.04 19.42
C ALA A 23 12.10 6.82 19.10
N PHE A 24 13.02 7.50 19.80
CA PHE A 24 14.46 7.43 19.54
C PHE A 24 15.24 6.53 20.51
N THR A 25 14.57 5.80 21.41
CA THR A 25 15.25 4.86 22.31
C THR A 25 15.66 3.57 21.60
N PRO A 26 16.64 2.82 22.11
CA PRO A 26 17.01 1.50 21.56
C PRO A 26 15.84 0.51 21.50
N GLU A 27 14.94 0.55 22.48
CA GLU A 27 13.76 -0.32 22.54
C GLU A 27 12.76 0.01 21.41
N ALA A 28 12.53 1.30 21.15
CA ALA A 28 11.70 1.74 20.04
C ALA A 28 12.31 1.35 18.69
N GLN A 29 13.63 1.51 18.52
CA GLN A 29 14.33 1.09 17.31
C GLN A 29 14.21 -0.42 17.06
N ALA A 30 14.31 -1.24 18.10
CA ALA A 30 14.10 -2.69 17.98
C ALA A 30 12.68 -3.03 17.49
N ILE A 31 11.65 -2.32 17.96
CA ILE A 31 10.26 -2.46 17.47
C ILE A 31 10.17 -2.07 15.99
N PHE A 32 10.82 -0.99 15.57
CA PHE A 32 10.79 -0.54 14.17
C PHE A 32 11.45 -1.55 13.23
N GLU A 33 12.60 -2.10 13.61
CA GLU A 33 13.27 -3.14 12.83
C GLU A 33 12.45 -4.43 12.74
N ALA A 34 11.78 -4.83 13.83
CA ALA A 34 10.86 -5.96 13.81
C ALA A 34 9.70 -5.73 12.82
N ARG A 35 9.08 -4.54 12.85
CA ARG A 35 8.01 -4.17 11.90
C ARG A 35 8.52 -4.08 10.45
N ARG A 36 9.73 -3.55 10.23
CA ARG A 36 10.36 -3.50 8.90
C ARG A 36 10.51 -4.90 8.30
N ARG A 37 11.00 -5.86 9.08
CA ARG A 37 11.12 -7.27 8.67
C ARG A 37 9.77 -7.90 8.39
N GLU A 38 8.74 -7.57 9.17
CA GLU A 38 7.38 -8.03 8.92
C GLU A 38 6.82 -7.50 7.59
N PHE A 39 7.01 -6.20 7.29
CA PHE A 39 6.65 -5.64 5.99
C PHE A 39 7.42 -6.27 4.84
N GLN A 40 8.69 -6.60 5.04
CA GLN A 40 9.47 -7.34 4.05
C GLN A 40 8.85 -8.72 3.78
N ALA A 41 8.51 -9.49 4.81
CA ALA A 41 7.85 -10.79 4.63
C ALA A 41 6.51 -10.68 3.90
N ARG A 42 5.71 -9.63 4.18
CA ARG A 42 4.44 -9.36 3.49
C ARG A 42 4.64 -8.97 2.03
N ARG A 43 5.67 -8.16 1.71
CA ARG A 43 6.07 -7.85 0.34
C ARG A 43 6.48 -9.11 -0.42
N ASP A 44 7.33 -9.92 0.20
CA ASP A 44 7.90 -11.14 -0.38
C ASP A 44 6.82 -12.21 -0.61
N PHE A 45 5.72 -12.17 0.16
CA PHE A 45 4.51 -12.95 -0.10
C PHE A 45 3.66 -12.37 -1.24
N LEU A 46 3.27 -11.09 -1.15
CA LEU A 46 2.24 -10.51 -2.02
C LEU A 46 2.75 -10.28 -3.45
N LEU A 47 4.01 -9.87 -3.61
CA LEU A 47 4.59 -9.57 -4.93
C LEU A 47 4.54 -10.76 -5.90
N PRO A 48 5.07 -11.95 -5.58
CA PRO A 48 4.96 -13.10 -6.48
C PRO A 48 3.51 -13.55 -6.68
N ALA A 49 2.65 -13.43 -5.66
CA ALA A 49 1.24 -13.78 -5.77
C ALA A 49 0.50 -12.91 -6.80
N LEU A 50 0.67 -11.58 -6.75
CA LEU A 50 0.07 -10.68 -7.73
C LEU A 50 0.63 -10.88 -9.15
N ARG A 51 1.94 -11.12 -9.27
CA ARG A 51 2.54 -11.48 -10.57
C ARG A 51 1.94 -12.76 -11.14
N ALA A 52 1.72 -13.78 -10.31
CA ALA A 52 1.09 -15.03 -10.72
C ALA A 52 -0.38 -14.86 -11.15
N LEU A 53 -1.10 -13.89 -10.58
CA LEU A 53 -2.45 -13.51 -11.04
C LEU A 53 -2.44 -12.81 -12.41
N GLY A 54 -1.29 -12.27 -12.85
CA GLY A 54 -1.13 -11.63 -14.14
C GLY A 54 -0.96 -10.11 -14.09
N PHE A 55 -0.79 -9.52 -12.91
CA PHE A 55 -0.37 -8.12 -12.78
C PHE A 55 1.10 -7.97 -13.16
N SER A 56 1.45 -6.93 -13.92
CA SER A 56 2.85 -6.63 -14.22
C SER A 56 3.42 -5.66 -13.18
N ILE A 57 4.47 -6.10 -12.49
CA ILE A 57 5.21 -5.30 -11.51
C ILE A 57 6.69 -5.48 -11.86
N PRO A 58 7.36 -4.51 -12.50
CA PRO A 58 8.68 -4.72 -13.10
C PRO A 58 9.80 -4.82 -12.08
N VAL A 59 9.59 -4.28 -10.88
CA VAL A 59 10.61 -4.18 -9.82
C VAL A 59 10.13 -4.81 -8.52
N THR A 60 11.06 -5.27 -7.71
CA THR A 60 10.79 -5.54 -6.29
C THR A 60 11.00 -4.23 -5.53
N PRO A 61 9.99 -3.66 -4.84
CA PRO A 61 10.16 -2.37 -4.18
C PRO A 61 11.16 -2.42 -3.01
N ASP A 62 12.01 -1.41 -2.89
CA ASP A 62 13.05 -1.31 -1.86
C ASP A 62 12.52 -0.82 -0.50
N GLY A 63 11.32 -0.24 -0.46
CA GLY A 63 10.76 0.36 0.74
C GLY A 63 9.28 0.72 0.63
N ALA A 64 8.80 1.46 1.64
CA ALA A 64 7.38 1.68 1.89
C ALA A 64 6.61 0.34 2.06
N PHE A 65 5.30 0.39 1.84
CA PHE A 65 4.42 -0.76 2.01
C PHE A 65 3.39 -0.91 0.88
N TYR A 66 3.82 -0.62 -0.35
CA TYR A 66 2.94 -0.61 -1.54
C TYR A 66 3.53 -1.36 -2.74
N LEU A 67 2.66 -2.03 -3.50
CA LEU A 67 2.95 -2.55 -4.84
C LEU A 67 2.13 -1.74 -5.85
N TYR A 68 2.81 -1.04 -6.76
CA TYR A 68 2.16 -0.35 -7.88
C TYR A 68 2.19 -1.28 -9.08
N ALA A 69 1.02 -1.72 -9.50
CA ALA A 69 0.84 -2.86 -10.37
C ALA A 69 0.06 -2.48 -11.62
N ASP A 70 0.64 -2.77 -12.78
CA ASP A 70 -0.02 -2.65 -14.06
C ASP A 70 -1.15 -3.69 -14.15
N CYS A 71 -2.35 -3.19 -14.43
CA CYS A 71 -3.59 -3.97 -14.53
C CYS A 71 -4.18 -4.00 -15.94
N ARG A 72 -3.44 -3.60 -16.99
CA ARG A 72 -3.92 -3.55 -18.39
C ARG A 72 -4.47 -4.87 -18.92
N ARG A 73 -3.99 -5.98 -18.35
CA ARG A 73 -4.50 -7.32 -18.67
C ARG A 73 -5.99 -7.47 -18.33
N PHE A 74 -6.49 -6.72 -17.36
CA PHE A 74 -7.82 -6.90 -16.78
C PHE A 74 -8.77 -5.72 -17.05
N THR A 75 -8.24 -4.55 -17.36
CA THR A 75 -9.02 -3.31 -17.52
C THR A 75 -8.24 -2.25 -18.29
N ASP A 76 -8.94 -1.30 -18.89
CA ASP A 76 -8.42 -0.02 -19.38
C ASP A 76 -8.78 1.16 -18.47
N ASN A 77 -9.61 0.94 -17.45
CA ASN A 77 -10.00 1.91 -16.43
C ASN A 77 -9.73 1.35 -15.01
N SER A 78 -8.68 1.87 -14.36
CA SER A 78 -8.29 1.43 -13.01
C SER A 78 -9.29 1.81 -11.92
N TYR A 79 -10.06 2.89 -12.09
CA TYR A 79 -11.07 3.32 -11.13
C TYR A 79 -12.25 2.35 -11.06
N ASP A 80 -12.89 2.09 -12.21
CA ASP A 80 -14.01 1.16 -12.30
C ASP A 80 -13.59 -0.26 -11.89
N PHE A 81 -12.35 -0.64 -12.23
CA PHE A 81 -11.79 -1.92 -11.83
C PHE A 81 -11.62 -2.07 -10.32
N ALA A 82 -11.08 -1.03 -9.66
CA ALA A 82 -10.93 -1.04 -8.20
C ALA A 82 -12.29 -1.08 -7.48
N LEU A 83 -13.27 -0.32 -7.99
CA LEU A 83 -14.63 -0.33 -7.45
C LEU A 83 -15.31 -1.69 -7.64
N ARG A 84 -15.22 -2.27 -8.83
CA ARG A 84 -15.78 -3.60 -9.12
C ARG A 84 -15.21 -4.67 -8.18
N LEU A 85 -13.88 -4.70 -7.98
CA LEU A 85 -13.25 -5.68 -7.09
C LEU A 85 -13.62 -5.45 -5.61
N LEU A 86 -13.88 -4.21 -5.22
CA LEU A 86 -14.44 -3.93 -3.90
C LEU A 86 -15.85 -4.50 -3.76
N ASP A 87 -16.73 -4.25 -4.72
CA ASP A 87 -18.14 -4.64 -4.64
C ASP A 87 -18.34 -6.16 -4.80
N GLU A 88 -17.66 -6.77 -5.77
CA GLU A 88 -17.86 -8.19 -6.12
C GLU A 88 -17.01 -9.15 -5.28
N ALA A 89 -15.78 -8.73 -4.91
CA ALA A 89 -14.82 -9.59 -4.21
C ALA A 89 -14.53 -9.13 -2.77
N GLY A 90 -14.98 -7.94 -2.37
CA GLY A 90 -14.64 -7.36 -1.07
C GLY A 90 -13.16 -7.03 -0.94
N VAL A 91 -12.46 -6.77 -2.05
CA VAL A 91 -11.02 -6.46 -2.06
C VAL A 91 -10.81 -4.99 -2.41
N ALA A 92 -10.46 -4.19 -1.41
CA ALA A 92 -10.13 -2.78 -1.59
C ALA A 92 -8.69 -2.59 -2.09
N MET A 93 -8.53 -1.84 -3.18
CA MET A 93 -7.25 -1.33 -3.68
C MET A 93 -7.41 0.10 -4.19
N THR A 94 -6.32 0.85 -4.29
CA THR A 94 -6.39 2.25 -4.74
C THR A 94 -6.14 2.35 -6.24
N PRO A 95 -6.99 3.03 -7.03
CA PRO A 95 -6.76 3.19 -8.45
C PRO A 95 -5.57 4.12 -8.74
N GLY A 96 -4.89 3.91 -9.87
CA GLY A 96 -3.70 4.66 -10.25
C GLY A 96 -3.94 6.16 -10.47
N ILE A 97 -5.20 6.55 -10.76
CA ILE A 97 -5.61 7.94 -11.01
C ILE A 97 -5.34 8.89 -9.84
N ASP A 98 -5.20 8.38 -8.63
CA ASP A 98 -4.89 9.18 -7.45
C ASP A 98 -3.40 9.58 -7.36
N PHE A 99 -2.52 8.97 -8.17
CA PHE A 99 -1.07 9.05 -7.98
C PHE A 99 -0.30 9.81 -9.06
N GLY A 100 -0.98 10.33 -10.09
CA GLY A 100 -0.36 11.20 -11.08
C GLY A 100 -0.92 11.03 -12.48
N HIS A 101 -0.14 11.46 -13.48
CA HIS A 101 -0.61 11.62 -14.86
C HIS A 101 -0.03 10.60 -15.84
N HIS A 102 0.99 9.83 -15.45
CA HIS A 102 1.64 8.87 -16.34
C HIS A 102 0.97 7.49 -16.24
N GLN A 103 0.15 7.16 -17.24
CA GLN A 103 -0.58 5.89 -17.36
C GLN A 103 -1.36 5.47 -16.10
N PRO A 104 -2.07 6.40 -15.41
CA PRO A 104 -2.72 6.08 -14.14
C PRO A 104 -3.93 5.14 -14.28
N ASN A 105 -4.63 5.19 -15.42
CA ASN A 105 -5.75 4.29 -15.72
C ASN A 105 -5.31 2.83 -15.87
N GLN A 106 -4.00 2.59 -16.02
CA GLN A 106 -3.41 1.29 -16.29
C GLN A 106 -2.79 0.65 -15.04
N HIS A 107 -2.88 1.32 -13.89
CA HIS A 107 -2.24 0.86 -12.66
C HIS A 107 -3.20 0.89 -11.48
N VAL A 108 -2.95 0.02 -10.51
CA VAL A 108 -3.57 0.02 -9.19
C VAL A 108 -2.47 -0.09 -8.12
N ARG A 109 -2.73 0.39 -6.91
CA ARG A 109 -1.82 0.32 -5.78
C ARG A 109 -2.38 -0.62 -4.71
N PHE A 110 -1.64 -1.69 -4.42
CA PHE A 110 -1.92 -2.59 -3.31
C PHE A 110 -1.10 -2.17 -2.09
N ALA A 111 -1.74 -2.07 -0.92
CA ALA A 111 -1.05 -1.90 0.35
C ALA A 111 -0.89 -3.27 1.04
N TYR A 112 0.31 -3.60 1.51
CA TYR A 112 0.58 -4.84 2.25
C TYR A 112 0.71 -4.59 3.76
N THR A 113 -0.26 -3.88 4.33
CA THR A 113 -0.31 -3.47 5.74
C THR A 113 -1.05 -4.43 6.67
N ASN A 114 -1.75 -5.41 6.10
CA ASN A 114 -2.40 -6.48 6.85
C ASN A 114 -1.47 -7.69 7.04
N ALA A 115 -1.82 -8.58 7.97
CA ALA A 115 -1.04 -9.81 8.16
C ALA A 115 -1.22 -10.77 6.97
N ILE A 116 -0.26 -11.67 6.79
CA ILE A 116 -0.20 -12.59 5.64
C ILE A 116 -1.49 -13.40 5.45
N PRO A 117 -2.17 -13.91 6.50
CA PRO A 117 -3.44 -14.62 6.31
C PRO A 117 -4.51 -13.79 5.59
N GLN A 118 -4.66 -12.51 5.94
CA GLN A 118 -5.61 -11.62 5.26
C GLN A 118 -5.15 -11.26 3.84
N LEU A 119 -3.84 -11.11 3.62
CA LEU A 119 -3.29 -10.91 2.27
C LEU A 119 -3.55 -12.14 1.39
N ALA A 120 -3.39 -13.35 1.93
CA ALA A 120 -3.66 -14.60 1.23
C ALA A 120 -5.14 -14.74 0.88
N GLU A 121 -6.04 -14.38 1.80
CA GLU A 121 -7.48 -14.32 1.53
C GLU A 121 -7.80 -13.32 0.41
N GLY A 122 -7.21 -12.12 0.45
CA GLY A 122 -7.37 -11.12 -0.59
C GLY A 122 -6.92 -11.62 -1.97
N VAL A 123 -5.74 -12.26 -2.04
CA VAL A 123 -5.22 -12.89 -3.27
C VAL A 123 -6.19 -13.95 -3.80
N GLU A 124 -6.73 -14.79 -2.94
CA GLU A 124 -7.67 -15.86 -3.33
C GLU A 124 -9.00 -15.29 -3.84
N ARG A 125 -9.52 -14.22 -3.23
CA ARG A 125 -10.71 -13.50 -3.70
C ARG A 125 -10.47 -12.86 -5.08
N LEU A 126 -9.31 -12.22 -5.27
CA LEU A 126 -8.91 -11.68 -6.57
C LEU A 126 -8.81 -12.77 -7.63
N ARG A 127 -8.19 -13.91 -7.30
CA ARG A 127 -8.07 -15.03 -8.22
C ARG A 127 -9.42 -15.49 -8.76
N ARG A 128 -10.44 -15.56 -7.90
CA ARG A 128 -11.81 -15.93 -8.28
C ARG A 128 -12.46 -14.86 -9.16
N ALA A 129 -12.35 -13.59 -8.77
CA ALA A 129 -12.94 -12.47 -9.49
C ALA A 129 -12.31 -12.22 -10.87
N LEU A 130 -11.04 -12.58 -11.07
CA LEU A 130 -10.32 -12.41 -12.34
C LEU A 130 -10.44 -13.61 -13.30
N GLN A 131 -11.07 -14.72 -12.87
CA GLN A 131 -11.29 -15.92 -13.68
C GLN A 131 -12.67 -15.98 -14.34
N GLY A 132 -13.59 -15.10 -13.95
CA GLY A 132 -14.87 -14.86 -14.63
C GLY A 132 -14.72 -13.83 -15.74
#